data_AF-A0AAQ0TK78-F1
#
_entry.id   AF-A0AAQ0TK78-F1
#
_cell.length_a   1.000
_cell.length_b   1.000
_cell.length_c   1.000
_cell.angle_alpha   90.00
_cell.angle_beta   90.00
_cell.angle_gamma   90.00
#
_symmetry.space_group_name_H-M   'P 1'
#
loop_
_entity.id
_entity.type
_entity.pdbx_description
1 polymer ?
#
loop_
_entity_poly.entity_id
_entity_poly.type
_entity_poly.pdbx_seq_one_letter_code
_entity_poly.pdbx_strand_id
1 'polypeptide(L)'
;MTTEESFAQLEAVENEKNPYEMTREEWLSFTQEQKDARYKLQRKWKDEHEARVLQAIYNIVPKVGLPCTICYWSDKRAATVSRIISDRKIAVRHNKTNCLDWYGSRYEILPELEEEEDIFTKRRNGRWCMEGQAFKDGVHLMLHYQRHYIDPSF
;
A
#
# COMPACT_ATOMS: atom_id res chain seq x y z
N MET A 1 2.25 -2.31 20.13
CA MET A 1 2.53 -1.53 18.92
C MET A 1 1.33 -0.65 18.64
N THR A 2 1.51 0.67 18.57
CA THR A 2 0.47 1.63 18.20
C THR A 2 0.44 1.85 16.67
N THR A 3 -0.58 2.56 16.18
CA THR A 3 -0.64 2.97 14.77
C THR A 3 0.56 3.85 14.41
N GLU A 4 0.87 4.83 15.25
CA GLU A 4 1.98 5.77 15.07
C GLU A 4 3.33 5.04 15.04
N GLU A 5 3.54 4.06 15.93
CA GLU A 5 4.74 3.21 15.92
C GLU A 5 4.83 2.37 14.64
N SER A 6 3.70 1.85 14.14
CA SER A 6 3.69 1.05 12.91
C SER A 6 3.99 1.88 11.65
N PHE A 7 3.57 3.15 11.61
CA PHE A 7 3.93 4.07 10.54
C PHE A 7 5.40 4.50 10.62
N ALA A 8 5.93 4.74 11.83
CA ALA A 8 7.35 5.04 12.02
C ALA A 8 8.23 3.87 11.56
N GLN A 9 7.80 2.62 11.74
CA GLN A 9 8.49 1.45 11.20
C GLN A 9 8.46 1.41 9.67
N LEU A 10 7.32 1.71 9.05
CA LEU A 10 7.23 1.81 7.59
C LEU A 10 8.17 2.88 7.05
N GLU A 11 8.11 4.09 7.63
CA GLU A 11 8.95 5.21 7.25
C GLU A 11 10.45 4.91 7.43
N ALA A 12 10.82 4.22 8.51
CA ALA A 12 12.21 3.81 8.74
C ALA A 12 12.71 2.85 7.65
N VAL A 13 11.87 1.91 7.21
CA VAL A 13 12.23 0.98 6.12
C VAL A 13 12.28 1.73 4.78
N GLU A 14 11.29 2.56 4.46
CA GLU A 14 11.25 3.34 3.20
C GLU A 14 12.44 4.30 3.05
N ASN A 15 12.93 4.85 4.16
CA ASN A 15 14.08 5.76 4.17
C ASN A 15 15.45 5.04 4.18
N GLU A 16 15.48 3.70 4.15
CA GLU A 16 16.75 2.98 4.04
C GLU A 16 17.46 3.30 2.72
N LYS A 17 18.69 3.79 2.84
CA LYS A 17 19.52 4.11 1.68
C LYS A 17 19.93 2.84 0.95
N ASN A 18 19.85 2.89 -0.39
CA ASN A 18 20.37 1.83 -1.23
C ASN A 18 21.91 1.84 -1.15
N PRO A 19 22.55 0.79 -0.62
CA PRO A 19 24.01 0.74 -0.47
C PRO A 19 24.74 0.64 -1.82
N TYR A 20 24.00 0.41 -2.92
CA TYR A 20 24.51 0.38 -4.29
C TYR A 20 24.18 1.67 -5.06
N GLU A 21 23.64 2.69 -4.39
CA GLU A 21 23.53 4.02 -4.96
C GLU A 21 24.93 4.63 -5.11
N MET A 22 25.22 5.15 -6.29
CA MET A 22 26.54 5.71 -6.62
C MET A 22 26.41 6.75 -7.70
N THR A 23 27.42 7.61 -7.80
CA THR A 23 27.50 8.64 -8.81
C THR A 23 27.75 8.03 -10.19
N ARG A 24 27.42 8.81 -11.23
CA ARG A 24 27.70 8.43 -12.62
C ARG A 24 29.20 8.22 -12.85
N GLU A 25 30.05 9.02 -12.21
CA GLU A 25 31.51 8.96 -12.34
C GLU A 25 32.07 7.66 -11.76
N GLU A 26 31.64 7.29 -10.55
CA GLU A 26 31.97 5.99 -9.95
C GLU A 26 31.49 4.84 -10.83
N TRP A 27 30.28 4.92 -11.36
CA TRP A 27 29.73 3.88 -12.25
C TRP A 27 30.56 3.69 -13.53
N LEU A 28 31.03 4.77 -14.13
CA LEU A 28 31.83 4.73 -15.35
C LEU A 28 33.24 4.14 -15.12
N SER A 29 33.75 4.20 -13.90
CA SER A 29 35.07 3.65 -13.53
C SER A 29 35.13 2.12 -13.56
N PHE A 30 33.99 1.43 -13.50
CA PHE A 30 33.93 -0.03 -13.42
C PHE A 30 34.05 -0.72 -14.79
N THR A 31 34.67 -1.90 -14.78
CA THR A 31 34.63 -2.84 -15.90
C THR A 31 33.21 -3.39 -16.10
N GLN A 32 32.93 -3.97 -17.28
CA GLN A 32 31.61 -4.54 -17.54
C GLN A 32 31.24 -5.68 -16.56
N GLU A 33 32.18 -6.57 -16.25
CA GLU A 33 31.96 -7.65 -15.27
C GLU A 33 31.62 -7.11 -13.87
N GLN A 34 32.29 -6.03 -13.46
CA GLN A 34 32.01 -5.36 -12.19
C GLN A 34 30.62 -4.69 -12.18
N LYS A 35 30.17 -4.17 -13.32
CA LYS A 35 28.82 -3.61 -13.49
C LYS A 35 27.75 -4.71 -13.40
N ASP A 36 27.96 -5.83 -14.08
CA ASP A 36 27.01 -6.95 -14.08
C ASP A 36 26.87 -7.58 -12.68
N ALA A 37 27.98 -7.75 -11.96
CA ALA A 37 27.97 -8.21 -10.58
C ALA A 37 27.19 -7.24 -9.67
N ARG A 38 27.40 -5.94 -9.83
CA ARG A 38 26.67 -4.89 -9.08
C ARG A 38 25.18 -4.88 -9.41
N TYR A 39 24.79 -5.05 -10.67
CA TYR A 39 23.38 -5.15 -11.03
C TYR A 39 22.67 -6.31 -10.33
N LYS A 40 23.33 -7.47 -10.22
CA LYS A 40 22.79 -8.61 -9.49
C LYS A 40 22.58 -8.29 -8.00
N LEU A 41 23.56 -7.65 -7.37
CA LEU A 41 23.48 -7.26 -5.97
C LEU A 41 22.41 -6.18 -5.73
N GLN A 42 22.35 -5.16 -6.59
CA GLN A 42 21.36 -4.10 -6.51
C GLN A 42 19.95 -4.66 -6.68
N ARG A 43 19.74 -5.57 -7.64
CA ARG A 43 18.45 -6.24 -7.83
C ARG A 43 18.05 -7.04 -6.60
N LYS A 44 18.95 -7.85 -6.07
CA LYS A 44 18.70 -8.63 -4.85
C LYS A 44 18.30 -7.74 -3.67
N TRP A 45 19.02 -6.63 -3.46
CA TRP A 45 18.70 -5.70 -2.40
C TRP A 45 17.35 -5.00 -2.61
N LYS A 46 17.02 -4.62 -3.85
CA LYS A 46 15.69 -4.06 -4.17
C LYS A 46 14.59 -5.05 -3.84
N ASP A 47 14.72 -6.31 -4.27
CA ASP A 47 13.72 -7.35 -3.99
C ASP A 47 13.56 -7.57 -2.46
N GLU A 48 14.66 -7.61 -1.70
CA GLU A 48 14.65 -7.75 -0.24
C GLU A 48 14.08 -6.51 0.47
N HIS A 49 14.37 -5.32 -0.02
CA HIS A 49 13.84 -4.07 0.51
C HIS A 49 12.34 -3.93 0.23
N GLU A 50 11.88 -4.20 -1.00
CA GLU A 50 10.46 -4.23 -1.36
C GLU A 50 9.67 -5.22 -0.50
N ALA A 51 10.22 -6.41 -0.25
CA ALA A 51 9.59 -7.39 0.64
C ALA A 51 9.46 -6.88 2.08
N ARG A 52 10.45 -6.15 2.60
CA ARG A 52 10.41 -5.55 3.94
C ARG A 52 9.42 -4.39 4.02
N VAL A 53 9.35 -3.53 3.01
CA VAL A 53 8.34 -2.47 2.90
C VAL A 53 6.94 -3.08 2.90
N LEU A 54 6.71 -4.10 2.06
CA LEU A 54 5.41 -4.79 2.00
C LEU A 54 5.02 -5.39 3.36
N GLN A 55 5.97 -6.01 4.05
CA GLN A 55 5.75 -6.58 5.37
C GLN A 55 5.43 -5.49 6.41
N ALA A 56 6.12 -4.35 6.37
CA ALA A 56 5.83 -3.20 7.24
C ALA A 56 4.42 -2.65 6.99
N ILE A 57 4.01 -2.50 5.72
CA ILE A 57 2.64 -2.11 5.34
C ILE A 57 1.61 -3.07 5.93
N TYR A 58 1.84 -4.39 5.83
CA TYR A 58 0.92 -5.38 6.38
C TYR A 58 0.92 -5.41 7.91
N ASN A 59 1.95 -4.87 8.56
CA ASN A 59 2.03 -4.77 10.01
C ASN A 59 1.37 -3.51 10.59
N ILE A 60 0.90 -2.58 9.74
CA ILE A 60 0.17 -1.40 10.19
C ILE A 60 -0.98 -1.79 11.12
N VAL A 61 -1.03 -1.12 12.28
CA VAL A 61 -2.06 -1.30 13.29
C VAL A 61 -3.22 -0.35 12.97
N PRO A 62 -4.43 -0.86 12.65
CA PRO A 62 -5.54 -0.02 12.26
C PRO A 62 -6.07 0.82 13.44
N LYS A 63 -6.58 2.01 13.14
CA LYS A 63 -7.22 2.94 14.09
C LYS A 63 -8.47 3.52 13.43
N VAL A 64 -9.50 3.80 14.22
CA VAL A 64 -10.72 4.47 13.72
C VAL A 64 -10.34 5.84 13.16
N GLY A 65 -10.88 6.18 11.98
CA GLY A 65 -10.56 7.41 11.25
C GLY A 65 -9.29 7.32 10.40
N LEU A 66 -8.58 6.18 10.38
CA LEU A 66 -7.40 6.00 9.53
C LEU A 66 -7.82 5.96 8.05
N PRO A 67 -7.26 6.84 7.19
CA PRO A 67 -7.48 6.77 5.75
C PRO A 67 -6.89 5.49 5.16
N CYS A 68 -7.61 4.87 4.23
CA CYS A 68 -7.19 3.63 3.60
C CYS A 68 -7.69 3.53 2.15
N THR A 69 -7.16 2.57 1.42
CA THR A 69 -7.54 2.32 0.02
C THR A 69 -8.01 0.89 -0.14
N ILE A 70 -9.23 0.73 -0.65
CA ILE A 70 -9.73 -0.56 -1.12
C ILE A 70 -9.23 -0.75 -2.55
N CYS A 71 -8.54 -1.86 -2.81
CA CYS A 71 -8.01 -2.19 -4.12
C CYS A 71 -8.85 -3.30 -4.76
N TYR A 72 -9.48 -2.96 -5.89
CA TYR A 72 -10.24 -3.85 -6.76
C TYR A 72 -9.46 -4.03 -8.05
N TRP A 73 -8.72 -5.12 -8.25
CA TRP A 73 -7.94 -5.32 -9.49
C TRP A 73 -7.16 -4.04 -9.92
N SER A 74 -7.60 -3.33 -10.97
CA SER A 74 -7.07 -2.03 -11.42
C SER A 74 -7.62 -0.82 -10.64
N ASP A 75 -8.88 -0.88 -10.22
CA ASP A 75 -9.61 0.15 -9.49
C ASP A 75 -9.13 0.31 -8.03
N LYS A 76 -9.22 1.54 -7.54
CA LYS A 76 -8.90 1.91 -6.16
C LYS A 76 -10.01 2.80 -5.62
N ARG A 77 -10.61 2.43 -4.50
CA ARG A 77 -11.60 3.24 -3.81
C ARG A 77 -11.01 3.80 -2.52
N ALA A 78 -11.12 5.11 -2.36
CA ALA A 78 -10.78 5.78 -1.12
C ALA A 78 -11.78 5.38 -0.03
N ALA A 79 -11.26 4.98 1.12
CA ALA A 79 -12.06 4.57 2.26
C ALA A 79 -11.43 5.07 3.56
N THR A 80 -12.17 4.95 4.65
CA THR A 80 -11.72 5.27 6.00
C THR A 80 -12.15 4.17 6.95
N VAL A 81 -11.28 3.79 7.89
CA VAL A 81 -11.61 2.81 8.93
C VAL A 81 -12.71 3.37 9.84
N SER A 82 -13.91 2.78 9.79
CA SER A 82 -15.06 3.24 10.58
C SER A 82 -15.09 2.60 11.97
N ARG A 83 -14.68 1.33 12.08
CA ARG A 83 -14.76 0.57 13.34
C ARG A 83 -13.73 -0.55 13.40
N ILE A 84 -13.17 -0.75 14.58
CA ILE A 84 -12.32 -1.91 14.89
C ILE A 84 -13.21 -2.99 15.53
N ILE A 85 -13.31 -4.16 14.90
CA ILE A 85 -14.09 -5.30 15.41
C ILE A 85 -13.18 -6.21 16.24
N SER A 86 -11.97 -6.47 15.76
CA SER A 86 -10.88 -7.13 16.48
C SER A 86 -9.52 -6.70 15.92
N ASP A 87 -8.43 -7.18 16.52
CA ASP A 87 -7.06 -7.04 16.03
C ASP A 87 -6.85 -7.48 14.55
N ARG A 88 -7.73 -8.37 14.07
CA ARG A 88 -7.68 -8.97 12.74
C ARG A 88 -8.97 -8.78 11.95
N LYS A 89 -9.90 -7.94 12.41
CA LYS A 89 -11.16 -7.68 11.72
C LYS A 89 -11.56 -6.22 11.90
N ILE A 90 -11.79 -5.51 10.79
CA ILE A 90 -12.16 -4.09 10.78
C ILE A 90 -13.30 -3.85 9.80
N ALA A 91 -14.04 -2.79 10.05
CA ALA A 91 -15.01 -2.24 9.12
C ALA A 91 -14.46 -0.92 8.55
N VAL A 92 -14.70 -0.70 7.26
CA VAL A 92 -14.34 0.51 6.53
C VAL A 92 -15.56 1.05 5.81
N ARG A 93 -15.60 2.37 5.60
CA ARG A 93 -16.60 3.03 4.76
C ARG A 93 -15.91 3.73 3.62
N HIS A 94 -16.55 3.72 2.45
CA HIS A 94 -16.07 4.49 1.31
C HIS A 94 -16.17 5.97 1.63
N ASN A 95 -15.15 6.72 1.20
CA ASN A 95 -15.24 8.16 1.17
C ASN A 95 -16.09 8.56 -0.03
N LYS A 96 -16.98 9.54 0.16
CA LYS A 96 -17.64 10.19 -0.97
C LYS A 96 -16.59 10.83 -1.86
N THR A 97 -16.84 10.82 -3.16
CA THR A 97 -15.93 11.44 -4.12
C THR A 97 -16.67 12.35 -5.08
N ASN A 98 -15.95 13.38 -5.52
CA ASN A 98 -16.40 14.24 -6.62
C ASN A 98 -15.55 13.93 -7.85
N CYS A 99 -16.20 13.57 -8.96
CA CYS A 99 -15.53 13.26 -10.21
C CYS A 99 -15.17 14.57 -10.93
N LEU A 100 -13.88 14.87 -11.03
CA LEU A 100 -13.39 16.06 -11.73
C LEU A 100 -13.18 15.78 -13.23
N ASP A 101 -12.62 14.61 -13.55
CA ASP A 101 -12.41 14.13 -14.90
C ASP A 101 -12.42 12.59 -14.92
N TRP A 102 -13.48 12.02 -15.48
CA TRP A 102 -13.67 10.57 -15.55
C TRP A 102 -12.59 9.88 -16.38
N TYR A 103 -12.30 10.40 -17.59
CA TYR A 103 -11.35 9.77 -18.52
C TYR A 103 -9.90 10.00 -18.09
N GLY A 104 -9.62 11.08 -17.35
CA GLY A 104 -8.34 11.29 -16.68
C GLY A 104 -8.21 10.58 -15.32
N SER A 105 -9.26 9.87 -14.87
CA SER A 105 -9.34 9.22 -13.56
C SER A 105 -9.03 10.15 -12.39
N ARG A 106 -9.48 11.41 -12.47
CA ARG A 106 -9.23 12.44 -11.44
C ARG A 106 -10.47 12.63 -10.59
N TYR A 107 -10.31 12.34 -9.31
CA TYR A 107 -11.35 12.45 -8.29
C TYR A 107 -10.83 13.25 -7.11
N GLU A 108 -11.71 14.06 -6.54
CA GLU A 108 -11.53 14.66 -5.23
C GLU A 108 -12.14 13.71 -4.17
N ILE A 109 -11.38 13.43 -3.13
CA ILE A 109 -11.82 12.59 -2.01
C ILE A 109 -12.38 13.51 -0.94
N LEU A 110 -13.64 13.31 -0.59
CA LEU A 110 -14.33 14.12 0.40
C LEU A 110 -14.22 13.48 1.81
N PRO A 111 -14.28 14.30 2.88
CA PRO A 111 -14.24 13.78 4.26
C PRO A 111 -15.52 13.02 4.64
N GLU A 112 -16.64 13.26 3.95
CA GLU A 112 -17.89 12.55 4.19
C GLU A 112 -17.77 11.07 3.78
N LEU A 113 -18.33 10.21 4.62
CA LEU A 113 -18.37 8.78 4.38
C LEU A 113 -19.74 8.36 3.85
N GLU A 114 -19.75 7.29 3.05
CA GLU A 114 -20.98 6.59 2.67
C GLU A 114 -21.56 5.82 3.87
N GLU A 115 -22.82 5.40 3.75
CA GLU A 115 -23.53 4.70 4.84
C GLU A 115 -23.11 3.24 4.97
N GLU A 116 -22.76 2.60 3.85
CA GLU A 116 -22.43 1.19 3.78
C GLU A 116 -21.03 0.89 4.35
N GLU A 117 -20.92 -0.24 5.05
CA GLU A 117 -19.67 -0.73 5.61
C GLU A 117 -19.22 -2.00 4.92
N ASP A 118 -17.95 -2.01 4.50
CA ASP A 118 -17.26 -3.22 4.07
C ASP A 118 -16.41 -3.78 5.21
N ILE A 119 -16.46 -5.10 5.36
CA ILE A 119 -15.72 -5.80 6.41
C ILE A 119 -14.46 -6.43 5.83
N PHE A 120 -13.32 -6.17 6.47
CA PHE A 120 -12.02 -6.74 6.10
C PHE A 120 -11.44 -7.58 7.24
N THR A 121 -10.83 -8.70 6.87
CA THR A 121 -10.16 -9.62 7.79
C THR A 121 -8.68 -9.76 7.45
N LYS A 122 -7.83 -9.71 8.47
CA LYS A 122 -6.39 -9.92 8.34
C LYS A 122 -6.10 -11.41 8.21
N ARG A 123 -5.45 -11.82 7.12
CA ARG A 123 -5.09 -13.21 6.83
C ARG A 123 -3.74 -13.58 7.47
N ARG A 124 -3.36 -14.87 7.41
CA ARG A 124 -2.12 -15.38 8.04
C ARG A 124 -0.85 -14.74 7.48
N ASN A 125 -0.88 -14.34 6.21
CA ASN A 125 0.21 -13.62 5.54
C ASN A 125 0.18 -12.09 5.74
N GLY A 126 -0.66 -11.59 6.65
CA GLY A 126 -0.74 -10.17 6.99
C GLY A 126 -1.65 -9.33 6.10
N ARG A 127 -2.08 -9.82 4.93
CA ARG A 127 -2.96 -9.06 4.03
C ARG A 127 -4.36 -8.88 4.62
N TRP A 128 -4.95 -7.71 4.40
CA TRP A 128 -6.37 -7.46 4.66
C TRP A 128 -7.18 -7.81 3.41
N CYS A 129 -8.11 -8.75 3.57
CA CYS A 129 -9.01 -9.20 2.50
C CYS A 129 -10.45 -8.99 2.93
N MET A 130 -11.30 -8.58 1.99
CA MET A 130 -12.73 -8.44 2.23
C MET A 130 -13.32 -9.78 2.71
N GLU A 131 -14.25 -9.72 3.65
CA GLU A 131 -14.91 -10.91 4.18
C GLU A 131 -15.67 -11.65 3.07
N GLY A 132 -15.58 -12.99 3.06
CA GLY A 132 -16.15 -13.84 2.01
C GLY A 132 -15.34 -13.95 0.71
N GLN A 133 -14.38 -13.06 0.46
CA GLN A 133 -13.57 -13.08 -0.77
C GLN A 133 -12.37 -14.04 -0.69
N ALA A 134 -11.99 -14.58 -1.86
CA ALA A 134 -10.82 -15.44 -2.03
C ALA A 134 -9.50 -14.67 -1.85
N PHE A 135 -8.39 -15.39 -1.67
CA PHE A 135 -7.09 -14.76 -1.46
C PHE A 135 -6.45 -14.22 -2.75
N LYS A 136 -6.48 -14.99 -3.84
CA LYS A 136 -5.69 -14.71 -5.05
C LYS A 136 -6.26 -13.56 -5.88
N ASP A 137 -7.59 -13.51 -5.95
CA ASP A 137 -8.35 -12.64 -6.87
C ASP A 137 -9.37 -11.78 -6.11
N GLY A 138 -9.18 -11.63 -4.79
CA GLY A 138 -10.10 -10.95 -3.91
C GLY A 138 -9.80 -9.47 -3.73
N VAL A 139 -10.77 -8.76 -3.16
CA VAL A 139 -10.63 -7.35 -2.80
C VAL A 139 -9.69 -7.18 -1.61
N HIS A 140 -8.71 -6.29 -1.75
CA HIS A 140 -7.69 -6.04 -0.74
C HIS A 140 -7.82 -4.65 -0.14
N LEU A 141 -7.32 -4.49 1.09
CA LEU A 141 -7.29 -3.19 1.77
C LEU A 141 -5.85 -2.82 2.14
N MET A 142 -5.47 -1.59 1.77
CA MET A 142 -4.17 -0.99 2.08
C MET A 142 -4.36 0.16 3.07
N LEU A 143 -3.69 0.07 4.23
CA LEU A 143 -3.85 1.03 5.33
C LEU A 143 -2.85 2.20 5.31
N HIS A 144 -1.84 2.16 4.44
CA HIS A 144 -0.74 3.15 4.43
C HIS A 144 -1.03 4.40 3.61
N TYR A 145 -2.08 4.40 2.79
CA TYR A 145 -2.42 5.53 1.92
C TYR A 145 -3.90 5.53 1.55
N GLN A 146 -4.37 6.69 1.09
CA GLN A 146 -5.72 6.89 0.57
C GLN A 146 -5.64 7.35 -0.89
N ARG A 147 -6.36 6.67 -1.78
CA ARG A 147 -6.45 7.00 -3.20
C ARG A 147 -7.79 6.58 -3.77
N HIS A 148 -8.31 7.38 -4.70
CA HIS A 148 -9.43 7.01 -5.55
C HIS A 148 -8.97 7.01 -7.01
N TYR A 149 -9.24 5.94 -7.73
CA TYR A 149 -8.92 5.75 -9.14
C TYR A 149 -9.92 4.74 -9.70
N ILE A 150 -10.54 5.09 -10.83
CA ILE A 150 -11.38 4.18 -11.60
C ILE A 150 -10.75 4.08 -12.98
N ASP A 151 -10.51 2.86 -13.43
CA ASP A 151 -10.04 2.57 -14.79
C ASP A 151 -11.20 2.80 -15.76
N PRO A 152 -11.13 3.81 -16.64
CA PRO A 152 -12.23 4.12 -17.56
C PRO A 152 -12.33 3.08 -18.70
N SER A 153 -11.41 2.11 -18.77
CA SER A 153 -11.37 1.08 -19.82
C SER A 153 -12.30 -0.11 -19.55
N PHE A 154 -12.86 -0.22 -18.34
CA PHE A 154 -13.76 -1.27 -17.89
C PHE A 154 -15.09 -0.69 -17.40
#